data_AF-L1NI52-F1
#
_entry.id   AF-L1NI52-F1
#
_cell.length_a   1.000
_cell.length_b   1.000
_cell.length_c   1.000
_cell.angle_alpha   90.00
_cell.angle_beta   90.00
_cell.angle_gamma   90.00
#
_symmetry.space_group_name_H-M   'P 1'
#
loop_
_entity.id
_entity.type
_entity.pdbx_description
1 polymer ?
#
loop_
_entity_poly.entity_id
_entity_poly.type
_entity_poly.pdbx_seq_one_letter_code
_entity_poly.pdbx_strand_id
1 'polypeptide(L)'
;MSLDIIDPSVILGLVPLIILCILIIQIAISKKTKKRRQVEEFRRLKAQQETREARRRVVEARQLKERQKAQEAQHKDKVEYRQLSSEELTNIKIFRSKREYIWHFSHLYNVVEMLKYGCMYSREQALRKGLLKVDAAGDLVERTHIAHPYVRFYLTTKTPTQFYNEGLGKEPGSYYYERAQRMGFPKCPLPVFLRIDLGEMLDKMPERCFYSNGNLQQDRREIFQVIKDPNELNIAGFDEERVDWAEHQEAIQQEFLVRDKLSLSNLKSLRIFCYNESQMYLLKSLCGSFPIFGCWKMDINEVICVNESIFANRNPMLELPSPGNPHIKASRGKHFFELRGSSVLKIDISTCGDFSYDNGKIRIFAQEFSWRSVPDSSSFEVYLIDERPEARVREILIYTENVVI
;
A
#
# COMPACT_ATOMS: atom_id res chain seq x y z
N MET A 1 68.95 9.96 -85.14
CA MET A 1 69.66 10.01 -83.85
C MET A 1 68.61 9.85 -82.77
N SER A 2 68.30 8.59 -82.51
CA SER A 2 68.57 7.92 -81.22
C SER A 2 67.77 8.56 -80.09
N LEU A 3 66.51 8.13 -80.00
CA LEU A 3 65.83 8.11 -78.71
C LEU A 3 66.68 7.24 -77.79
N ASP A 4 67.30 7.85 -76.79
CA ASP A 4 67.85 7.12 -75.66
C ASP A 4 66.68 6.50 -74.92
N ILE A 5 66.45 5.23 -75.26
CA ILE A 5 65.46 4.34 -74.67
C ILE A 5 65.83 4.20 -73.20
N ILE A 6 65.03 4.82 -72.34
CA ILE A 6 65.08 4.62 -70.89
C ILE A 6 64.98 3.12 -70.64
N ASP A 7 66.02 2.58 -70.00
CA ASP A 7 66.16 1.16 -69.69
C ASP A 7 64.87 0.61 -69.06
N PRO A 8 64.24 -0.42 -69.68
CA PRO A 8 62.99 -1.01 -69.19
C PRO A 8 63.08 -1.48 -67.73
N SER A 9 64.29 -1.82 -67.24
CA SER A 9 64.52 -2.25 -65.86
C SER A 9 64.32 -1.13 -64.84
N VAL A 10 64.58 0.14 -65.22
CA VAL A 10 64.37 1.32 -64.37
C VAL A 10 62.87 1.64 -64.26
N ILE A 11 62.12 1.51 -65.36
CA ILE A 11 60.65 1.70 -65.37
C ILE A 11 59.96 0.59 -64.57
N LEU A 12 60.42 -0.66 -64.69
CA LEU A 12 59.85 -1.80 -63.95
C LEU A 12 60.14 -1.72 -62.44
N GLY A 13 61.27 -1.12 -62.03
CA GLY A 13 61.60 -0.86 -60.62
C GLY A 13 60.84 0.32 -59.99
N LEU A 14 60.40 1.29 -60.79
CA LEU A 14 59.66 2.47 -60.32
C LEU A 14 58.15 2.22 -60.16
N VAL A 15 57.57 1.29 -60.91
CA VAL A 15 56.13 0.95 -60.83
C VAL A 15 55.71 0.49 -59.42
N PRO A 16 56.42 -0.43 -58.73
CA PRO A 16 56.12 -0.81 -57.35
C PRO A 16 56.20 0.38 -56.39
N LEU A 17 57.16 1.29 -56.61
CA LEU A 17 57.36 2.48 -55.79
C LEU A 17 56.21 3.48 -55.95
N ILE A 18 55.74 3.69 -57.18
CA ILE A 18 54.58 4.55 -57.48
C ILE A 18 53.30 3.95 -56.89
N ILE A 19 53.08 2.64 -57.02
CA ILE A 19 51.92 1.95 -56.43
C ILE A 19 51.96 2.06 -54.90
N LEU A 20 53.12 1.86 -54.28
CA LEU A 20 53.31 2.01 -52.84
C LEU A 20 53.03 3.46 -52.38
N CYS A 21 53.52 4.46 -53.12
CA CYS A 21 53.22 5.87 -52.85
C CYS A 21 51.71 6.18 -52.95
N ILE A 22 51.03 5.68 -53.97
CA ILE A 22 49.57 5.85 -54.13
C ILE A 22 48.83 5.18 -52.96
N LEU A 23 49.24 3.97 -52.56
CA LEU A 23 48.63 3.25 -51.44
C LEU A 23 48.81 4.00 -50.12
N ILE A 24 50.01 4.53 -49.86
CA ILE A 24 50.33 5.34 -48.68
C ILE A 24 49.46 6.61 -48.65
N ILE A 25 49.32 7.29 -49.80
CA ILE A 25 48.46 8.48 -49.93
C ILE A 25 47.00 8.14 -49.66
N GLN A 26 46.48 7.04 -50.22
CA GLN A 26 45.11 6.58 -49.99
C GLN A 26 44.85 6.23 -48.51
N ILE A 27 45.80 5.55 -47.86
CA ILE A 27 45.73 5.25 -46.42
C ILE A 27 45.75 6.53 -45.60
N ALA A 28 46.60 7.50 -45.95
CA ALA A 28 46.67 8.79 -45.26
C ALA A 28 45.37 9.60 -45.41
N ILE A 29 44.78 9.64 -46.60
CA ILE A 29 43.48 10.26 -46.86
C ILE A 29 42.39 9.56 -46.05
N SER A 30 42.33 8.22 -46.07
CA SER A 30 41.37 7.43 -45.30
C SER A 30 41.47 7.71 -43.79
N LYS A 31 42.69 7.71 -43.23
CA LYS A 31 42.93 8.06 -41.82
C LYS A 31 42.50 9.49 -41.49
N LYS A 32 42.77 10.46 -42.37
CA LYS A 32 42.36 11.86 -42.21
C LYS A 32 40.83 12.01 -42.23
N THR A 33 40.16 11.28 -43.12
CA THR A 33 38.68 11.28 -43.22
C THR A 33 38.04 10.60 -42.01
N LYS A 34 38.60 9.48 -41.54
CA LYS A 34 38.13 8.80 -40.31
C LYS A 34 38.29 9.68 -39.08
N LYS A 35 39.43 10.38 -38.94
CA LYS A 35 39.67 11.35 -37.86
C LYS A 35 38.70 12.54 -37.93
N ARG A 36 38.40 13.05 -39.13
CA ARG A 36 37.39 14.10 -39.32
C ARG A 36 35.99 13.65 -38.88
N ARG A 37 35.56 12.44 -39.26
CA ARG A 37 34.27 11.87 -38.84
C ARG A 37 34.18 11.72 -37.33
N GLN A 38 35.22 11.21 -36.67
CA GLN A 38 35.26 11.09 -35.20
C GLN A 38 35.18 12.46 -34.50
N VAL A 39 35.86 13.48 -35.02
CA VAL A 39 35.78 14.84 -34.47
C VAL A 39 34.38 15.44 -34.64
N GLU A 40 33.73 15.19 -35.78
CA GLU A 40 32.39 15.68 -36.05
C GLU A 40 31.33 14.97 -35.20
N GLU A 41 31.46 13.66 -35.00
CA GLU A 41 30.61 12.86 -34.12
C GLU A 41 30.77 13.27 -32.65
N PHE A 42 32.01 13.50 -32.20
CA PHE A 42 32.28 14.05 -30.87
C PHE A 42 31.65 15.44 -30.67
N ARG A 43 31.71 16.31 -31.69
CA ARG A 43 31.03 17.62 -31.64
C ARG A 43 29.50 17.47 -31.59
N ARG A 44 28.91 16.53 -32.34
CA ARG A 44 27.47 16.26 -32.30
C ARG A 44 27.02 15.73 -30.93
N LEU A 45 27.77 14.80 -30.35
CA LEU A 45 27.51 14.26 -29.01
C LEU A 45 27.62 15.33 -27.94
N LYS A 46 28.66 16.18 -28.02
CA LYS A 46 28.83 17.31 -27.09
C LYS A 46 27.68 18.31 -27.21
N ALA A 47 27.28 18.68 -28.44
CA ALA A 47 26.13 19.55 -28.66
C ALA A 47 24.80 18.94 -28.17
N GLN A 48 24.60 17.63 -28.33
CA GLN A 48 23.43 16.93 -27.79
C GLN A 48 23.43 16.91 -26.26
N GLN A 49 24.60 16.71 -25.64
CA GLN A 49 24.74 16.73 -24.19
C GLN A 49 24.47 18.14 -23.63
N GLU A 50 25.05 19.18 -24.24
CA GLU A 50 24.79 20.58 -23.87
C GLU A 50 23.31 20.93 -24.03
N THR A 51 22.65 20.43 -25.09
CA THR A 51 21.20 20.63 -25.29
C THR A 51 20.37 19.90 -24.24
N ARG A 52 20.75 18.68 -23.84
CA ARG A 52 20.09 17.92 -22.76
C ARG A 52 20.27 18.60 -21.41
N GLU A 53 21.47 19.08 -21.10
CA GLU A 53 21.77 19.82 -19.88
C GLU A 53 21.03 21.16 -19.84
N ALA A 54 20.94 21.89 -20.96
CA ALA A 54 20.14 23.10 -21.08
C ALA A 54 18.65 22.82 -20.84
N ARG A 55 18.09 21.76 -21.45
CA ARG A 55 16.70 21.34 -21.19
C ARG A 55 16.48 20.97 -19.72
N ARG A 56 17.43 20.24 -19.11
CA ARG A 56 17.37 19.87 -17.71
C ARG A 56 17.38 21.10 -16.80
N ARG A 57 18.26 22.07 -17.06
CA ARG A 57 18.31 23.35 -16.31
C ARG A 57 17.01 24.15 -16.45
N VAL A 58 16.38 24.15 -17.63
CA VAL A 58 15.08 24.81 -17.84
C VAL A 58 13.97 24.12 -17.05
N VAL A 59 13.94 22.78 -17.03
CA VAL A 59 12.97 22.01 -16.24
C VAL A 59 13.21 22.21 -14.75
N GLU A 60 14.45 22.16 -14.28
CA GLU A 60 14.82 22.40 -12.88
C GLU A 60 14.48 23.84 -12.46
N ALA A 61 14.75 24.84 -13.30
CA ALA A 61 14.37 26.23 -13.05
C ALA A 61 12.83 26.42 -13.03
N ARG A 62 12.09 25.69 -13.87
CA ARG A 62 10.63 25.70 -13.88
C ARG A 62 10.07 25.04 -12.61
N GLN A 63 10.62 23.90 -12.21
CA GLN A 63 10.28 23.24 -10.94
C GLN A 63 10.65 24.09 -9.72
N LEU A 64 11.77 24.81 -9.76
CA LEU A 64 12.16 25.72 -8.69
C LEU A 64 11.20 26.91 -8.61
N LYS A 65 10.81 27.49 -9.75
CA LYS A 65 9.79 28.54 -9.82
C LYS A 65 8.41 28.05 -9.36
N GLU A 66 8.03 26.83 -9.70
CA GLU A 66 6.78 26.21 -9.24
C GLU A 66 6.84 25.91 -7.73
N ARG A 67 7.98 25.46 -7.19
CA ARG A 67 8.21 25.29 -5.75
C ARG A 67 8.22 26.62 -5.01
N GLN A 68 8.83 27.66 -5.58
CA GLN A 68 8.81 29.02 -5.02
C GLN A 68 7.39 29.59 -5.06
N LYS A 69 6.64 29.44 -6.16
CA LYS A 69 5.22 29.81 -6.21
C LYS A 69 4.37 29.00 -5.24
N ALA A 70 4.63 27.70 -5.07
CA ALA A 70 3.93 26.87 -4.11
C ALA A 70 4.28 27.26 -2.67
N GLN A 71 5.52 27.62 -2.38
CA GLN A 71 5.98 28.13 -1.08
C GLN A 71 5.45 29.54 -0.81
N GLU A 72 5.42 30.43 -1.80
CA GLU A 72 4.83 31.77 -1.73
C GLU A 72 3.31 31.70 -1.62
N ALA A 73 2.64 30.75 -2.28
CA ALA A 73 1.22 30.45 -2.09
C ALA A 73 0.98 29.87 -0.69
N GLN A 74 1.85 28.98 -0.20
CA GLN A 74 1.81 28.51 1.19
C GLN A 74 2.13 29.62 2.21
N HIS A 75 2.92 30.62 1.84
CA HIS A 75 3.33 31.73 2.71
C HIS A 75 2.28 32.87 2.70
N LYS A 76 1.65 33.13 1.55
CA LYS A 76 0.43 33.97 1.44
C LYS A 76 -0.76 33.33 2.14
N ASP A 77 -0.92 32.02 2.05
CA ASP A 77 -1.89 31.26 2.86
C ASP A 77 -1.51 31.18 4.34
N LYS A 78 -0.30 31.60 4.74
CA LYS A 78 0.19 31.60 6.13
C LYS A 78 0.13 32.96 6.83
N VAL A 79 -0.40 34.00 6.20
CA VAL A 79 -0.66 35.28 6.89
C VAL A 79 -2.03 35.82 6.49
N GLU A 80 -3.07 35.03 6.79
CA GLU A 80 -4.35 35.58 7.18
C GLU A 80 -5.03 34.56 8.09
N TYR A 81 -4.86 34.74 9.41
CA TYR A 81 -5.70 34.05 10.38
C TYR A 81 -7.11 34.61 10.24
N ARG A 82 -7.88 34.04 9.29
CA ARG A 82 -9.31 34.30 9.22
C ARG A 82 -9.90 33.77 10.52
N GLN A 83 -10.47 34.65 11.32
CA GLN A 83 -11.33 34.25 12.42
C GLN A 83 -12.47 33.44 11.80
N LEU A 84 -12.56 32.16 12.16
CA LEU A 84 -13.67 31.29 11.77
C LEU A 84 -14.97 31.97 12.20
N SER A 85 -15.91 32.08 11.27
CA SER A 85 -17.26 32.57 11.56
C SER A 85 -17.94 31.68 12.59
N SER A 86 -18.96 32.23 13.26
CA SER A 86 -19.74 31.52 14.27
C SER A 86 -20.34 30.20 13.75
N GLU A 87 -20.68 30.14 12.46
CA GLU A 87 -21.29 28.99 11.80
C GLU A 87 -20.26 27.90 11.44
N GLU A 88 -19.06 28.28 10.97
CA GLU A 88 -17.92 27.37 10.73
C GLU A 88 -17.45 26.68 12.02
N LEU A 89 -17.42 27.43 13.12
CA LEU A 89 -17.19 26.84 14.44
C LEU A 89 -18.29 25.86 14.82
N THR A 90 -19.52 26.03 14.32
CA THR A 90 -20.68 25.22 14.68
C THR A 90 -20.62 23.83 14.06
N ASN A 91 -20.14 23.64 12.82
CA ASN A 91 -20.04 22.30 12.22
C ASN A 91 -18.98 21.41 12.88
N ILE A 92 -17.76 21.93 13.09
CA ILE A 92 -16.73 21.20 13.88
C ILE A 92 -17.21 21.00 15.32
N LYS A 93 -17.89 21.99 15.94
CA LYS A 93 -18.43 21.83 17.29
C LYS A 93 -19.55 20.78 17.33
N ILE A 94 -20.43 20.71 16.32
CA ILE A 94 -21.46 19.68 16.19
C ILE A 94 -20.77 18.32 16.12
N PHE A 95 -19.77 18.16 15.27
CA PHE A 95 -19.02 16.91 15.14
C PHE A 95 -18.30 16.53 16.45
N ARG A 96 -17.60 17.49 17.07
CA ARG A 96 -16.98 17.33 18.40
C ARG A 96 -18.01 16.96 19.48
N SER A 97 -19.20 17.53 19.41
CA SER A 97 -20.27 17.33 20.40
C SER A 97 -20.98 15.99 20.26
N LYS A 98 -21.01 15.42 19.05
CA LYS A 98 -21.64 14.12 18.76
C LYS A 98 -20.79 12.91 19.17
N ARG A 99 -19.58 13.12 19.73
CA ARG A 99 -18.62 12.05 20.11
C ARG A 99 -18.44 11.02 18.99
N GLU A 100 -18.14 11.53 17.80
CA GLU A 100 -17.94 10.68 16.65
C GLU A 100 -16.53 10.07 16.69
N TYR A 101 -16.49 8.77 16.43
CA TYR A 101 -15.25 8.02 16.33
C TYR A 101 -14.85 7.89 14.86
N ILE A 102 -13.56 7.97 14.61
CA ILE A 102 -12.98 7.59 13.33
C ILE A 102 -12.42 6.18 13.40
N TRP A 103 -12.55 5.46 12.28
CA TRP A 103 -12.31 4.02 12.22
C TRP A 103 -11.30 3.68 11.13
N HIS A 104 -10.19 3.06 11.50
CA HIS A 104 -9.26 2.49 10.53
C HIS A 104 -9.50 0.99 10.40
N PHE A 105 -9.82 0.54 9.19
CA PHE A 105 -9.95 -0.88 8.86
C PHE A 105 -8.65 -1.39 8.26
N SER A 106 -8.09 -2.46 8.81
CA SER A 106 -6.88 -3.07 8.28
C SER A 106 -6.83 -4.58 8.55
N HIS A 107 -5.80 -5.21 7.99
CA HIS A 107 -5.47 -6.59 8.29
C HIS A 107 -4.67 -6.69 9.60
N LEU A 108 -4.91 -7.73 10.40
CA LEU A 108 -4.26 -7.95 11.71
C LEU A 108 -2.74 -7.77 11.66
N TYR A 109 -2.04 -8.36 10.70
CA TYR A 109 -0.58 -8.22 10.56
C TYR A 109 -0.10 -6.81 10.23
N ASN A 110 -0.91 -5.99 9.55
CA ASN A 110 -0.56 -4.57 9.40
C ASN A 110 -0.70 -3.84 10.73
N VAL A 111 -1.70 -4.19 11.54
CA VAL A 111 -1.89 -3.63 12.89
C VAL A 111 -0.73 -4.03 13.81
N VAL A 112 -0.24 -5.26 13.71
CA VAL A 112 0.98 -5.71 14.42
C VAL A 112 2.15 -4.78 14.10
N GLU A 113 2.40 -4.45 12.83
CA GLU A 113 3.46 -3.48 12.47
C GLU A 113 3.18 -2.07 13.02
N MET A 114 1.93 -1.60 12.97
CA MET A 114 1.55 -0.30 13.52
C MET A 114 1.86 -0.20 15.02
N LEU A 115 1.55 -1.27 15.77
CA LEU A 115 1.83 -1.36 17.21
C LEU A 115 3.33 -1.49 17.46
N LYS A 116 4.03 -2.36 16.72
CA LYS A 116 5.48 -2.55 16.85
C LYS A 116 6.26 -1.23 16.73
N TYR A 117 5.88 -0.37 15.79
CA TYR A 117 6.54 0.93 15.55
C TYR A 117 5.84 2.12 16.23
N GLY A 118 4.72 1.89 16.91
CA GLY A 118 3.90 2.94 17.52
C GLY A 118 3.43 4.03 16.56
N CYS A 119 3.14 3.66 15.31
CA CYS A 119 2.74 4.61 14.29
C CYS A 119 1.94 3.94 13.18
N MET A 120 0.83 4.58 12.79
CA MET A 120 0.14 4.29 11.54
C MET A 120 0.75 5.12 10.42
N TYR A 121 1.14 4.47 9.33
CA TYR A 121 1.71 5.14 8.16
C TYR A 121 0.70 5.18 7.03
N SER A 122 0.74 6.25 6.22
CA SER A 122 0.03 6.29 4.94
C SER A 122 0.50 5.15 4.04
N ARG A 123 -0.31 4.77 3.05
CA ARG A 123 0.04 3.68 2.12
C ARG A 123 1.41 3.91 1.49
N GLU A 124 1.66 5.12 1.02
CA GLU A 124 2.95 5.50 0.41
C GLU A 124 4.11 5.29 1.38
N GLN A 125 3.98 5.71 2.64
CA GLN A 125 5.03 5.50 3.63
C GLN A 125 5.17 4.05 4.07
N ALA A 126 4.08 3.32 4.23
CA ALA A 126 4.09 1.91 4.61
C ALA A 126 4.80 1.07 3.54
N LEU A 127 4.51 1.32 2.26
CA LEU A 127 5.19 0.68 1.13
C LEU A 127 6.68 1.02 1.12
N ARG A 128 7.05 2.31 1.21
CA ARG A 128 8.46 2.73 1.26
C ARG A 128 9.26 2.10 2.40
N LYS A 129 8.61 1.80 3.52
CA LYS A 129 9.23 1.22 4.71
C LYS A 129 9.12 -0.31 4.77
N GLY A 130 8.44 -0.96 3.82
CA GLY A 130 8.18 -2.40 3.86
C GLY A 130 7.29 -2.85 5.03
N LEU A 131 6.39 -1.98 5.51
CA LEU A 131 5.51 -2.23 6.66
C LEU A 131 4.10 -2.68 6.28
N LEU A 132 3.72 -2.58 5.00
CA LEU A 132 2.44 -3.12 4.52
C LEU A 132 2.61 -4.64 4.29
N LYS A 133 2.14 -5.45 5.25
CA LYS A 133 2.27 -6.91 5.21
C LYS A 133 1.21 -7.57 4.34
N VAL A 134 -0.02 -7.08 4.42
CA VAL A 134 -1.15 -7.61 3.66
C VAL A 134 -1.91 -6.46 3.03
N ASP A 135 -2.07 -6.49 1.71
CA ASP A 135 -2.85 -5.49 0.99
C ASP A 135 -4.30 -5.96 0.82
N ALA A 136 -5.14 -5.73 1.83
CA ALA A 136 -6.54 -6.18 1.83
C ALA A 136 -7.48 -5.37 0.91
N ALA A 137 -6.93 -4.49 0.06
CA ALA A 137 -7.71 -3.67 -0.86
C ALA A 137 -7.93 -4.38 -2.22
N GLY A 138 -9.09 -4.13 -2.85
CA GLY A 138 -9.35 -4.57 -4.23
C GLY A 138 -8.71 -3.65 -5.27
N ASP A 139 -8.95 -3.95 -6.56
CA ASP A 139 -8.37 -3.22 -7.70
C ASP A 139 -8.69 -1.72 -7.70
N LEU A 140 -9.79 -1.33 -7.05
CA LEU A 140 -10.22 0.06 -6.93
C LEU A 140 -9.17 0.96 -6.27
N VAL A 141 -8.24 0.41 -5.47
CA VAL A 141 -7.19 1.21 -4.83
C VAL A 141 -6.19 1.79 -5.83
N GLU A 142 -6.00 1.15 -7.00
CA GLU A 142 -5.03 1.61 -8.01
C GLU A 142 -5.65 2.60 -9.00
N ARG A 143 -6.96 2.86 -8.91
CA ARG A 143 -7.64 3.83 -9.79
C ARG A 143 -7.16 5.25 -9.56
N THR A 144 -6.90 5.60 -8.30
CA THR A 144 -6.50 6.94 -7.92
C THR A 144 -5.54 6.92 -6.73
N HIS A 145 -4.49 7.73 -6.84
CA HIS A 145 -3.42 7.81 -5.85
C HIS A 145 -3.60 8.97 -4.86
N ILE A 146 -4.70 9.74 -4.95
CA ILE A 146 -4.93 10.92 -4.11
C ILE A 146 -4.95 10.58 -2.61
N ALA A 147 -5.38 9.37 -2.26
CA ALA A 147 -5.45 8.90 -0.87
C ALA A 147 -4.12 8.31 -0.35
N HIS A 148 -3.17 7.98 -1.24
CA HIS A 148 -1.92 7.29 -0.87
C HIS A 148 -1.04 8.04 0.14
N PRO A 149 -0.97 9.39 0.14
CA PRO A 149 -0.21 10.16 1.12
C PRO A 149 -0.85 10.22 2.51
N TYR A 150 -2.07 9.71 2.70
CA TYR A 150 -2.82 9.84 3.95
C TYR A 150 -2.99 8.50 4.69
N VAL A 151 -3.01 8.55 6.01
CA VAL A 151 -3.64 7.53 6.85
C VAL A 151 -5.14 7.78 6.77
N ARG A 152 -5.89 6.75 6.35
CA ARG A 152 -7.31 6.86 6.03
C ARG A 152 -8.16 6.30 7.16
N PHE A 153 -9.24 6.98 7.48
CA PHE A 153 -10.23 6.56 8.46
C PHE A 153 -11.62 6.72 7.87
N TYR A 154 -12.48 5.75 8.13
CA TYR A 154 -13.90 5.84 7.88
C TYR A 154 -14.57 6.59 9.03
N LEU A 155 -15.63 7.33 8.71
CA LEU A 155 -16.45 8.03 9.70
C LEU A 155 -17.48 7.08 10.36
N THR A 156 -17.72 5.93 9.75
CA THR A 156 -18.56 4.86 10.31
C THR A 156 -18.02 3.48 9.94
N THR A 157 -18.55 2.45 10.60
CA THR A 157 -18.28 1.04 10.29
C THR A 157 -19.37 0.49 9.38
N LYS A 158 -19.17 -0.71 8.82
CA LYS A 158 -20.08 -1.37 7.87
C LYS A 158 -20.28 -0.57 6.57
N THR A 159 -19.24 0.13 6.12
CA THR A 159 -19.28 0.83 4.83
C THR A 159 -19.37 -0.17 3.67
N PRO A 160 -19.83 0.24 2.47
CA PRO A 160 -19.89 -0.63 1.31
C PRO A 160 -18.55 -1.31 1.00
N THR A 161 -17.44 -0.59 1.13
CA THR A 161 -16.09 -1.16 0.94
C THR A 161 -15.79 -2.28 1.94
N GLN A 162 -16.12 -2.08 3.23
CA GLN A 162 -15.91 -3.09 4.27
C GLN A 162 -16.79 -4.33 4.03
N PHE A 163 -18.02 -4.15 3.56
CA PHE A 163 -18.92 -5.25 3.21
C PHE A 163 -18.33 -6.21 2.16
N TYR A 164 -17.54 -5.72 1.20
CA TYR A 164 -16.85 -6.57 0.23
C TYR A 164 -15.57 -7.18 0.81
N ASN A 165 -14.79 -6.39 1.54
CA ASN A 165 -13.44 -6.76 1.95
C ASN A 165 -13.42 -7.65 3.19
N GLU A 166 -14.39 -7.61 4.09
CA GLU A 166 -14.31 -8.35 5.36
C GLU A 166 -14.26 -9.88 5.17
N GLY A 167 -13.46 -10.56 6.01
CA GLY A 167 -13.37 -12.01 6.04
C GLY A 167 -12.80 -12.59 4.75
N LEU A 168 -13.33 -13.74 4.33
CA LEU A 168 -12.92 -14.45 3.11
C LEU A 168 -13.48 -13.82 1.82
N GLY A 169 -14.24 -12.72 1.95
CA GLY A 169 -14.84 -11.99 0.83
C GLY A 169 -16.16 -12.60 0.34
N LYS A 170 -16.56 -12.28 -0.90
CA LYS A 170 -17.77 -12.82 -1.52
C LYS A 170 -17.47 -14.18 -2.17
N GLU A 171 -18.25 -15.18 -1.77
CA GLU A 171 -18.20 -16.55 -2.25
C GLU A 171 -19.22 -16.81 -3.37
N PRO A 172 -19.00 -17.85 -4.21
CA PRO A 172 -19.98 -18.28 -5.21
C PRO A 172 -21.38 -18.46 -4.59
N GLY A 173 -22.41 -18.02 -5.31
CA GLY A 173 -23.80 -18.01 -4.82
C GLY A 173 -24.19 -16.75 -4.04
N SER A 174 -23.25 -15.85 -3.73
CA SER A 174 -23.60 -14.50 -3.26
C SER A 174 -24.17 -13.66 -4.40
N TYR A 175 -25.26 -12.91 -4.14
CA TYR A 175 -25.78 -11.89 -5.07
C TYR A 175 -24.71 -10.88 -5.51
N TYR A 176 -23.71 -10.63 -4.67
CA TYR A 176 -22.65 -9.66 -4.91
C TYR A 176 -21.38 -10.26 -5.53
N TYR A 177 -21.39 -11.54 -5.90
CA TYR A 177 -20.21 -12.27 -6.35
C TYR A 177 -19.58 -11.66 -7.60
N GLU A 178 -20.37 -11.44 -8.66
CA GLU A 178 -19.86 -10.84 -9.90
C GLU A 178 -19.31 -9.43 -9.70
N ARG A 179 -19.91 -8.66 -8.78
CA ARG A 179 -19.40 -7.34 -8.44
C ARG A 179 -18.05 -7.46 -7.72
N ALA A 180 -17.90 -8.41 -6.81
CA ALA A 180 -16.62 -8.69 -6.16
C ALA A 180 -15.53 -9.13 -7.17
N GLN A 181 -15.90 -9.96 -8.15
CA GLN A 181 -15.00 -10.35 -9.25
C GLN A 181 -14.46 -9.14 -10.01
N ARG A 182 -15.33 -8.18 -10.37
CA ARG A 182 -14.92 -6.92 -11.05
C ARG A 182 -14.04 -6.00 -10.19
N MET A 183 -13.91 -6.27 -8.90
CA MET A 183 -13.07 -5.53 -7.96
C MET A 183 -11.80 -6.30 -7.57
N GLY A 184 -11.54 -7.43 -8.23
CA GLY A 184 -10.37 -8.26 -7.96
C GLY A 184 -10.51 -9.17 -6.73
N PHE A 185 -11.76 -9.53 -6.39
CA PHE A 185 -12.12 -10.33 -5.21
C PHE A 185 -11.46 -9.85 -3.91
N PRO A 186 -11.73 -8.59 -3.49
CA PRO A 186 -11.12 -8.06 -2.28
C PRO A 186 -11.51 -8.89 -1.06
N LYS A 187 -10.55 -9.11 -0.16
CA LYS A 187 -10.77 -9.84 1.09
C LYS A 187 -9.72 -9.46 2.15
N CYS A 188 -10.11 -9.60 3.41
CA CYS A 188 -9.36 -9.28 4.61
C CYS A 188 -9.71 -10.37 5.64
N PRO A 189 -9.05 -11.53 5.58
CA PRO A 189 -9.40 -12.70 6.38
C PRO A 189 -9.32 -12.45 7.89
N LEU A 190 -8.41 -11.55 8.29
CA LEU A 190 -8.22 -11.12 9.68
C LEU A 190 -8.52 -9.62 9.83
N PRO A 191 -9.80 -9.22 9.77
CA PRO A 191 -10.17 -7.82 9.81
C PRO A 191 -10.03 -7.25 11.22
N VAL A 192 -9.39 -6.09 11.34
CA VAL A 192 -9.22 -5.37 12.60
C VAL A 192 -9.63 -3.91 12.41
N PHE A 193 -10.40 -3.38 13.37
CA PHE A 193 -10.74 -1.97 13.43
C PHE A 193 -9.95 -1.25 14.53
N LEU A 194 -9.30 -0.15 14.19
CA LEU A 194 -8.80 0.80 15.18
C LEU A 194 -9.77 1.97 15.27
N ARG A 195 -10.16 2.34 16.48
CA ARG A 195 -11.09 3.43 16.77
C ARG A 195 -10.40 4.51 17.55
N ILE A 196 -10.55 5.76 17.13
CA ILE A 196 -10.01 6.94 17.81
C ILE A 196 -11.12 7.99 17.89
N ASP A 197 -11.18 8.71 19.01
CA ASP A 197 -12.06 9.86 19.18
C ASP A 197 -11.64 10.99 18.23
N LEU A 198 -12.56 11.50 17.40
CA LEU A 198 -12.18 12.55 16.46
C LEU A 198 -11.80 13.85 17.18
N GLY A 199 -12.48 14.18 18.28
CA GLY A 199 -12.17 15.36 19.09
C GLY A 199 -10.71 15.33 19.56
N GLU A 200 -10.24 14.17 20.05
CA GLU A 200 -8.83 14.00 20.44
C GLU A 200 -7.87 14.29 19.28
N MET A 201 -8.19 13.86 18.06
CA MET A 201 -7.39 14.11 16.86
C MET A 201 -7.36 15.60 16.49
N LEU A 202 -8.53 16.25 16.51
CA LEU A 202 -8.67 17.67 16.21
C LEU A 202 -8.02 18.56 17.27
N ASP A 203 -7.95 18.11 18.52
CA ASP A 203 -7.30 18.86 19.60
C ASP A 203 -5.77 18.75 19.54
N LYS A 204 -5.25 17.58 19.16
CA LYS A 204 -3.80 17.31 19.17
C LYS A 204 -3.08 17.70 17.89
N MET A 205 -3.74 17.59 16.74
CA MET A 205 -3.08 17.74 15.44
C MET A 205 -3.98 18.30 14.32
N PRO A 206 -4.73 19.40 14.56
CA PRO A 206 -5.70 19.92 13.60
C PRO A 206 -5.10 20.26 12.23
N GLU A 207 -3.86 20.77 12.21
CA GLU A 207 -3.09 21.11 11.00
C GLU A 207 -2.86 19.92 10.05
N ARG A 208 -2.93 18.69 10.55
CA ARG A 208 -2.66 17.47 9.78
C ARG A 208 -3.93 16.69 9.43
N CYS A 209 -5.09 17.21 9.81
CA CYS A 209 -6.39 16.60 9.65
C CYS A 209 -7.07 17.12 8.37
N PHE A 210 -7.56 16.17 7.58
CA PHE A 210 -8.24 16.40 6.32
C PHE A 210 -9.48 15.51 6.25
N TYR A 211 -10.36 15.76 5.30
CA TYR A 211 -11.45 14.86 4.95
C TYR A 211 -11.73 14.90 3.46
N SER A 212 -12.45 13.90 2.96
CA SER A 212 -12.92 13.85 1.58
C SER A 212 -14.40 14.15 1.47
N ASN A 213 -14.83 14.68 0.32
CA ASN A 213 -16.25 14.85 -0.03
C ASN A 213 -16.88 13.57 -0.65
N GLY A 214 -16.31 12.39 -0.37
CA GLY A 214 -16.86 11.09 -0.76
C GLY A 214 -15.78 10.01 -0.88
N ASN A 215 -16.13 8.91 -1.56
CA ASN A 215 -15.22 7.78 -1.76
C ASN A 215 -14.00 8.17 -2.59
N LEU A 216 -12.83 8.19 -1.95
CA LEU A 216 -11.56 8.55 -2.60
C LEU A 216 -11.08 7.56 -3.67
N GLN A 217 -11.81 6.49 -3.96
CA GLN A 217 -11.60 5.62 -5.12
C GLN A 217 -12.25 6.13 -6.41
N GLN A 218 -12.98 7.26 -6.35
CA GLN A 218 -13.59 7.92 -7.50
C GLN A 218 -12.79 9.17 -7.88
N ASP A 219 -12.58 9.38 -9.18
CA ASP A 219 -11.70 10.44 -9.70
C ASP A 219 -12.18 11.87 -9.42
N ARG A 220 -13.48 12.04 -9.15
CA ARG A 220 -14.11 13.36 -8.93
C ARG A 220 -14.01 13.89 -7.50
N ARG A 221 -13.33 13.19 -6.60
CA ARG A 221 -13.31 13.54 -5.17
C ARG A 221 -12.16 14.45 -4.82
N GLU A 222 -12.44 15.33 -3.88
CA GLU A 222 -11.51 16.33 -3.38
C GLU A 222 -11.20 16.09 -1.91
N ILE A 223 -10.06 16.62 -1.48
CA ILE A 223 -9.56 16.52 -0.11
C ILE A 223 -9.45 17.93 0.45
N PHE A 224 -10.10 18.16 1.59
CA PHE A 224 -10.17 19.45 2.26
C PHE A 224 -9.41 19.37 3.58
N GLN A 225 -8.70 20.44 3.93
CA GLN A 225 -8.01 20.53 5.21
C GLN A 225 -8.98 21.08 6.26
N VAL A 226 -9.18 20.36 7.35
CA VAL A 226 -10.22 20.67 8.37
C VAL A 226 -10.15 22.11 8.87
N ILE A 227 -8.95 22.63 9.08
CA ILE A 227 -8.76 23.99 9.61
C ILE A 227 -8.98 25.10 8.58
N LYS A 228 -8.90 24.79 7.28
CA LYS A 228 -9.07 25.77 6.20
C LYS A 228 -10.52 25.80 5.74
N ASP A 229 -11.10 24.62 5.62
CA ASP A 229 -12.47 24.42 5.20
C ASP A 229 -13.06 23.33 6.10
N PRO A 230 -13.89 23.72 7.10
CA PRO A 230 -14.52 22.77 8.00
C PRO A 230 -15.92 22.32 7.54
N ASN A 231 -16.44 22.86 6.43
CA ASN A 231 -17.88 22.81 6.11
C ASN A 231 -18.25 21.76 5.06
N GLU A 232 -17.29 21.24 4.31
CA GLU A 232 -17.53 20.27 3.23
C GLU A 232 -17.77 18.81 3.72
N LEU A 233 -17.93 18.61 5.02
CA LEU A 233 -18.31 17.30 5.57
C LEU A 233 -19.84 17.15 5.56
N ASN A 234 -20.38 16.17 4.83
CA ASN A 234 -21.83 15.98 4.71
C ASN A 234 -22.38 15.26 5.96
N ILE A 235 -22.45 15.98 7.08
CA ILE A 235 -22.96 15.47 8.35
C ILE A 235 -24.45 15.06 8.24
N ALA A 236 -25.23 15.78 7.41
CA ALA A 236 -26.64 15.47 7.21
C ALA A 236 -26.85 14.10 6.58
N GLY A 237 -25.97 13.73 5.64
CA GLY A 237 -26.03 12.44 4.96
C GLY A 237 -25.82 11.22 5.86
N PHE A 238 -25.31 11.38 7.09
CA PHE A 238 -25.19 10.27 8.04
C PHE A 238 -26.50 9.92 8.75
N ASP A 239 -27.52 10.78 8.66
CA ASP A 239 -28.84 10.53 9.25
C ASP A 239 -29.77 9.88 8.21
N GLU A 240 -29.88 8.56 8.25
CA GLU A 240 -30.70 7.75 7.33
C GLU A 240 -32.18 8.18 7.30
N GLU A 241 -32.68 8.84 8.34
CA GLU A 241 -34.06 9.31 8.41
C GLU A 241 -34.28 10.64 7.65
N ARG A 242 -33.19 11.38 7.38
CA ARG A 242 -33.26 12.73 6.80
C ARG A 242 -32.90 12.80 5.32
N VAL A 243 -32.17 11.82 4.81
CA VAL A 243 -31.69 11.79 3.43
C VAL A 243 -32.14 10.51 2.73
N ASP A 244 -32.12 10.53 1.40
CA ASP A 244 -32.37 9.29 0.66
C ASP A 244 -31.21 8.30 0.79
N TRP A 245 -31.47 7.05 0.40
CA TRP A 245 -30.47 5.99 0.50
C TRP A 245 -29.19 6.29 -0.31
N ALA A 246 -29.31 6.91 -1.49
CA ALA A 246 -28.16 7.19 -2.34
C ALA A 246 -27.25 8.26 -1.73
N GLU A 247 -27.85 9.33 -1.19
CA GLU A 247 -27.15 10.37 -0.46
C GLU A 247 -26.47 9.80 0.80
N HIS A 248 -27.19 8.96 1.55
CA HIS A 248 -26.63 8.29 2.71
C HIS A 248 -25.42 7.43 2.35
N GLN A 249 -25.54 6.58 1.31
CA GLN A 249 -24.45 5.72 0.85
C GLN A 249 -23.23 6.52 0.38
N GLU A 250 -23.42 7.70 -0.17
CA GLU A 250 -22.33 8.60 -0.58
C GLU A 250 -21.66 9.26 0.63
N ALA A 251 -22.44 9.71 1.61
CA ALA A 251 -21.94 10.33 2.83
C ALA A 251 -21.10 9.37 3.70
N ILE A 252 -21.57 8.14 3.93
CA ILE A 252 -20.83 7.15 4.75
C ILE A 252 -19.50 6.68 4.12
N GLN A 253 -19.30 6.98 2.83
CA GLN A 253 -18.05 6.73 2.12
C GLN A 253 -17.08 7.92 2.17
N GLN A 254 -17.45 9.03 2.82
CA GLN A 254 -16.49 10.07 3.19
C GLN A 254 -15.45 9.51 4.16
N GLU A 255 -14.22 10.00 4.02
CA GLU A 255 -13.09 9.56 4.81
C GLU A 255 -12.48 10.72 5.56
N PHE A 256 -12.11 10.48 6.81
CA PHE A 256 -11.21 11.33 7.56
C PHE A 256 -9.77 10.90 7.30
N LEU A 257 -8.87 11.88 7.20
CA LEU A 257 -7.53 11.68 6.67
C LEU A 257 -6.51 12.37 7.57
N VAL A 258 -5.40 11.68 7.80
CA VAL A 258 -4.23 12.23 8.48
C VAL A 258 -3.04 12.16 7.54
N ARG A 259 -2.45 13.32 7.21
CA ARG A 259 -1.34 13.35 6.25
C ARG A 259 -0.12 12.62 6.78
N ASP A 260 0.54 11.84 5.92
CA ASP A 260 1.77 11.10 6.16
C ASP A 260 1.65 9.96 7.19
N LYS A 261 1.54 10.28 8.47
CA LYS A 261 1.57 9.29 9.57
C LYS A 261 0.88 9.78 10.84
N LEU A 262 0.31 8.85 11.59
CA LEU A 262 -0.26 9.10 12.91
C LEU A 262 0.56 8.39 13.98
N SER A 263 1.13 9.16 14.91
CA SER A 263 1.77 8.55 16.08
C SER A 263 0.72 8.02 17.04
N LEU A 264 0.91 6.79 17.48
CA LEU A 264 0.03 6.16 18.44
C LEU A 264 0.38 6.64 19.87
N SER A 265 1.64 6.93 20.20
CA SER A 265 2.19 7.22 21.55
C SER A 265 1.30 7.99 22.53
N ASN A 266 0.52 8.95 22.04
CA ASN A 266 -0.23 9.89 22.86
C ASN A 266 -1.75 9.73 22.76
N LEU A 267 -2.29 8.73 22.04
CA LEU A 267 -3.74 8.59 21.82
C LEU A 267 -4.42 7.83 22.97
N LYS A 268 -5.19 8.53 23.80
CA LYS A 268 -5.88 7.95 24.98
C LYS A 268 -7.14 7.20 24.58
N SER A 269 -7.79 7.61 23.50
CA SER A 269 -9.05 7.03 23.03
C SER A 269 -8.88 5.79 22.15
N LEU A 270 -7.63 5.40 21.82
CA LEU A 270 -7.42 4.25 20.93
C LEU A 270 -8.07 3.00 21.51
N ARG A 271 -8.88 2.34 20.69
CA ARG A 271 -9.33 0.96 20.91
C ARG A 271 -9.13 0.16 19.65
N ILE A 272 -8.84 -1.12 19.81
CA ILE A 272 -8.57 -2.06 18.72
C ILE A 272 -9.55 -3.21 18.86
N PHE A 273 -10.38 -3.40 17.84
CA PHE A 273 -11.45 -4.38 17.81
C PHE A 273 -11.08 -5.51 16.86
N CYS A 274 -10.92 -6.70 17.42
CA CYS A 274 -10.80 -7.93 16.67
C CYS A 274 -12.18 -8.52 16.40
N TYR A 275 -12.27 -9.34 15.35
CA TYR A 275 -13.51 -10.00 14.97
C TYR A 275 -14.02 -10.94 16.07
N ASN A 276 -13.20 -11.93 16.45
CA ASN A 276 -13.52 -12.92 17.47
C ASN A 276 -12.35 -13.12 18.43
N GLU A 277 -12.57 -13.95 19.45
CA GLU A 277 -11.59 -14.29 20.48
C GLU A 277 -10.30 -14.86 19.89
N SER A 278 -10.38 -15.81 18.94
CA SER A 278 -9.19 -16.43 18.33
C SER A 278 -8.27 -15.42 17.63
N GLN A 279 -8.84 -14.44 16.92
CA GLN A 279 -8.07 -13.37 16.28
C GLN A 279 -7.49 -12.38 17.31
N MET A 280 -8.24 -12.08 18.38
CA MET A 280 -7.72 -11.27 19.48
C MET A 280 -6.52 -11.95 20.15
N TYR A 281 -6.60 -13.26 20.40
CA TYR A 281 -5.48 -14.02 20.98
C TYR A 281 -4.26 -13.97 20.09
N LEU A 282 -4.41 -14.18 18.77
CA LEU A 282 -3.30 -14.05 17.83
C LEU A 282 -2.70 -12.64 17.85
N LEU A 283 -3.51 -11.59 17.82
CA LEU A 283 -2.99 -10.22 17.86
C LEU A 283 -2.22 -9.95 19.17
N LYS A 284 -2.76 -10.36 20.32
CA LYS A 284 -2.10 -10.22 21.62
C LYS A 284 -0.79 -11.00 21.68
N SER A 285 -0.76 -12.25 21.19
CA SER A 285 0.46 -13.07 21.20
C SER A 285 1.56 -12.47 20.32
N LEU A 286 1.22 -11.94 19.15
CA LEU A 286 2.15 -11.27 18.25
C LEU A 286 2.66 -9.93 18.81
N CYS A 287 1.92 -9.29 19.71
CA CYS A 287 2.23 -7.96 20.26
C CYS A 287 2.83 -7.98 21.67
N GLY A 288 2.78 -9.11 22.40
CA GLY A 288 3.05 -9.16 23.84
C GLY A 288 4.40 -8.61 24.33
N SER A 289 5.38 -8.43 23.45
CA SER A 289 6.73 -7.94 23.76
C SER A 289 7.07 -6.56 23.18
N PHE A 290 6.12 -5.85 22.58
CA PHE A 290 6.45 -4.60 21.87
C PHE A 290 6.77 -3.43 22.82
N PRO A 291 7.88 -2.69 22.57
CA PRO A 291 8.28 -1.55 23.41
C PRO A 291 7.23 -0.45 23.54
N ILE A 292 6.34 -0.31 22.55
CA ILE A 292 5.29 0.71 22.56
C ILE A 292 4.45 0.65 23.83
N PHE A 293 4.18 -0.55 24.37
CA PHE A 293 3.35 -0.74 25.56
C PHE A 293 4.03 -0.21 26.83
N GLY A 294 5.37 -0.29 26.89
CA GLY A 294 6.15 0.34 27.96
C GLY A 294 6.08 1.89 27.92
N CYS A 295 5.97 2.48 26.74
CA CYS A 295 5.82 3.93 26.57
C CYS A 295 4.36 4.41 26.70
N TRP A 296 3.38 3.57 26.37
CA TRP A 296 1.96 3.91 26.30
C TRP A 296 1.25 3.99 27.66
N LYS A 297 1.81 3.44 28.74
CA LYS A 297 1.15 3.29 30.06
C LYS A 297 -0.24 2.61 30.01
N MET A 298 -0.67 2.08 28.87
CA MET A 298 -1.95 1.38 28.70
C MET A 298 -1.70 -0.11 28.55
N ASP A 299 -2.50 -0.91 29.25
CA ASP A 299 -2.47 -2.37 29.15
C ASP A 299 -3.03 -2.80 27.79
N ILE A 300 -2.35 -3.72 27.10
CA ILE A 300 -2.82 -4.31 25.84
C ILE A 300 -4.21 -4.95 26.01
N ASN A 301 -4.53 -5.44 27.21
CA ASN A 301 -5.82 -6.02 27.54
C ASN A 301 -6.95 -4.98 27.66
N GLU A 302 -6.62 -3.71 27.91
CA GLU A 302 -7.58 -2.61 27.92
C GLU A 302 -7.81 -2.01 26.52
N VAL A 303 -6.80 -2.07 25.66
CA VAL A 303 -6.83 -1.50 24.30
C VAL A 303 -7.45 -2.46 23.29
N ILE A 304 -7.13 -3.76 23.39
CA ILE A 304 -7.54 -4.78 22.43
C ILE A 304 -8.70 -5.59 23.00
N CYS A 305 -9.84 -5.57 22.30
CA CYS A 305 -11.04 -6.30 22.68
C CYS A 305 -11.75 -6.92 21.47
N VAL A 306 -12.73 -7.79 21.74
CA VAL A 306 -13.62 -8.38 20.75
C VAL A 306 -14.91 -7.56 20.70
N ASN A 307 -15.37 -7.25 19.48
CA ASN A 307 -16.71 -6.71 19.27
C ASN A 307 -17.20 -7.01 17.85
N GLU A 308 -17.86 -8.15 17.70
CA GLU A 308 -18.42 -8.62 16.43
C GLU A 308 -19.43 -7.64 15.81
N SER A 309 -20.13 -6.84 16.63
CA SER A 309 -21.20 -5.96 16.15
C SER A 309 -20.71 -4.82 15.26
N ILE A 310 -19.40 -4.54 15.26
CA ILE A 310 -18.75 -3.51 14.43
C ILE A 310 -18.59 -3.99 12.98
N PHE A 311 -18.49 -5.30 12.78
CA PHE A 311 -18.27 -5.91 11.47
C PHE A 311 -19.60 -6.14 10.75
N ALA A 312 -19.58 -6.23 9.42
CA ALA A 312 -20.77 -6.47 8.62
C ALA A 312 -21.35 -7.88 8.85
N ASN A 313 -20.53 -8.86 9.21
CA ASN A 313 -20.93 -10.25 9.48
C ASN A 313 -21.66 -10.93 8.30
N ARG A 314 -21.29 -10.59 7.07
CA ARG A 314 -21.93 -11.13 5.84
C ARG A 314 -21.04 -12.05 5.01
N ASN A 315 -19.77 -12.22 5.40
CA ASN A 315 -18.78 -13.03 4.70
C ASN A 315 -18.27 -14.14 5.63
N PRO A 316 -17.78 -15.27 5.10
CA PRO A 316 -17.15 -16.30 5.91
C PRO A 316 -15.94 -15.73 6.66
N MET A 317 -15.74 -16.20 7.89
CA MET A 317 -14.70 -15.73 8.80
C MET A 317 -13.83 -16.89 9.26
N LEU A 318 -12.62 -16.58 9.69
CA LEU A 318 -11.68 -17.56 10.22
C LEU A 318 -11.72 -17.59 11.75
N GLU A 319 -11.78 -18.80 12.27
CA GLU A 319 -11.33 -19.15 13.60
C GLU A 319 -9.89 -19.64 13.51
N LEU A 320 -9.04 -19.10 14.38
CA LEU A 320 -7.60 -19.30 14.40
C LEU A 320 -7.15 -20.14 15.60
N PRO A 321 -5.90 -20.61 15.60
CA PRO A 321 -5.36 -21.38 16.71
C PRO A 321 -5.40 -20.59 18.02
N SER A 322 -5.71 -21.31 19.09
CA SER A 322 -5.58 -20.84 20.47
C SER A 322 -4.69 -21.82 21.26
N PRO A 323 -4.17 -21.45 22.45
CA PRO A 323 -3.34 -22.33 23.24
C PRO A 323 -4.00 -23.69 23.49
N GLY A 324 -3.33 -24.78 23.06
CA GLY A 324 -3.85 -26.15 23.17
C GLY A 324 -4.84 -26.56 22.07
N ASN A 325 -5.19 -25.67 21.13
CA ASN A 325 -6.09 -25.95 20.01
C ASN A 325 -5.52 -25.46 18.67
N PRO A 326 -4.54 -26.19 18.09
CA PRO A 326 -3.87 -25.86 16.83
C PRO A 326 -4.75 -26.17 15.61
N HIS A 327 -5.78 -25.35 15.39
CA HIS A 327 -6.73 -25.53 14.32
C HIS A 327 -7.02 -24.21 13.59
N ILE A 328 -7.34 -24.32 12.30
CA ILE A 328 -7.87 -23.23 11.49
C ILE A 328 -9.19 -23.71 10.89
N LYS A 329 -10.22 -22.88 11.03
CA LYS A 329 -11.57 -23.19 10.54
C LYS A 329 -12.21 -21.99 9.87
N ALA A 330 -12.70 -22.18 8.65
CA ALA A 330 -13.60 -21.25 8.00
C ALA A 330 -15.04 -21.51 8.43
N SER A 331 -15.79 -20.45 8.74
CA SER A 331 -17.21 -20.58 9.13
C SER A 331 -18.08 -21.15 8.01
N ARG A 332 -17.64 -21.05 6.74
CA ARG A 332 -18.33 -21.62 5.58
C ARG A 332 -17.37 -21.90 4.43
N GLY A 333 -17.59 -23.05 3.78
CA GLY A 333 -16.93 -23.42 2.52
C GLY A 333 -15.51 -23.95 2.73
N LYS A 334 -15.01 -24.70 1.74
CA LYS A 334 -13.62 -25.13 1.68
C LYS A 334 -12.78 -24.04 1.02
N HIS A 335 -11.57 -23.82 1.54
CA HIS A 335 -10.63 -22.83 1.06
C HIS A 335 -9.25 -23.46 0.87
N PHE A 336 -8.43 -22.86 0.02
CA PHE A 336 -7.04 -23.26 -0.14
C PHE A 336 -6.18 -22.57 0.92
N PHE A 337 -5.38 -23.37 1.61
CA PHE A 337 -4.37 -22.93 2.55
C PHE A 337 -3.01 -23.48 2.15
N GLU A 338 -1.95 -22.75 2.47
CA GLU A 338 -0.58 -23.19 2.25
C GLU A 338 0.26 -22.94 3.50
N LEU A 339 0.86 -24.00 4.02
CA LEU A 339 1.84 -23.94 5.11
C LEU A 339 3.24 -23.83 4.52
N ARG A 340 4.00 -22.82 4.97
CA ARG A 340 5.36 -22.52 4.53
C ARG A 340 6.29 -22.42 5.75
N GLY A 341 7.49 -23.00 5.66
CA GLY A 341 8.47 -22.94 6.74
C GLY A 341 9.49 -24.07 6.66
N SER A 342 10.62 -23.94 7.35
CA SER A 342 11.73 -24.90 7.28
C SER A 342 11.39 -26.29 7.80
N SER A 343 10.34 -26.41 8.61
CA SER A 343 9.95 -27.65 9.29
C SER A 343 8.56 -28.15 8.93
N VAL A 344 7.90 -27.58 7.91
CA VAL A 344 6.49 -27.91 7.62
C VAL A 344 6.29 -29.38 7.24
N LEU A 345 7.26 -30.04 6.62
CA LEU A 345 7.18 -31.46 6.28
C LEU A 345 7.14 -32.40 7.51
N LYS A 346 7.41 -31.88 8.71
CA LYS A 346 7.34 -32.62 9.97
C LYS A 346 6.01 -32.39 10.72
N ILE A 347 5.10 -31.60 10.14
CA ILE A 347 3.81 -31.26 10.75
C ILE A 347 2.77 -32.30 10.30
N ASP A 348 2.21 -33.02 11.25
CA ASP A 348 1.11 -33.95 10.98
C ASP A 348 -0.22 -33.20 10.87
N ILE A 349 -0.79 -33.16 9.67
CA ILE A 349 -2.07 -32.51 9.39
C ILE A 349 -3.24 -33.47 9.58
N SER A 350 -4.27 -33.00 10.27
CA SER A 350 -5.58 -33.64 10.37
C SER A 350 -6.65 -32.73 9.79
N THR A 351 -7.34 -33.18 8.74
CA THR A 351 -8.35 -32.38 8.04
C THR A 351 -9.50 -33.24 7.52
N CYS A 352 -10.67 -32.62 7.32
CA CYS A 352 -11.81 -33.21 6.60
C CYS A 352 -11.77 -32.97 5.07
N GLY A 353 -10.73 -32.28 4.58
CA GLY A 353 -10.52 -31.98 3.17
C GLY A 353 -9.35 -32.76 2.56
N ASP A 354 -8.86 -32.24 1.44
CA ASP A 354 -7.71 -32.80 0.72
C ASP A 354 -6.45 -32.04 1.11
N PHE A 355 -5.31 -32.73 1.18
CA PHE A 355 -4.01 -32.06 1.33
C PHE A 355 -2.92 -32.78 0.57
N SER A 356 -1.86 -32.06 0.24
CA SER A 356 -0.70 -32.58 -0.48
C SER A 356 0.58 -31.88 -0.04
N TYR A 357 1.70 -32.58 -0.23
CA TYR A 357 3.03 -32.03 -0.03
C TYR A 357 3.60 -31.62 -1.39
N ASP A 358 4.03 -30.36 -1.52
CA ASP A 358 4.53 -29.78 -2.77
C ASP A 358 5.76 -28.91 -2.46
N ASN A 359 6.93 -29.30 -2.96
CA ASN A 359 8.15 -28.49 -2.92
C ASN A 359 8.49 -27.86 -1.54
N GLY A 360 8.39 -28.64 -0.47
CA GLY A 360 8.68 -28.17 0.89
C GLY A 360 7.56 -27.35 1.53
N LYS A 361 6.34 -27.49 1.03
CA LYS A 361 5.11 -26.85 1.53
C LYS A 361 4.01 -27.88 1.72
N ILE A 362 3.00 -27.53 2.51
CA ILE A 362 1.75 -28.31 2.58
C ILE A 362 0.63 -27.46 2.00
N ARG A 363 -0.05 -27.97 0.97
CA ARG A 363 -1.26 -27.36 0.41
C ARG A 363 -2.48 -28.11 0.92
N ILE A 364 -3.46 -27.37 1.43
CA ILE A 364 -4.65 -27.92 2.07
C ILE A 364 -5.87 -27.29 1.40
N PHE A 365 -6.83 -28.11 0.97
CA PHE A 365 -8.15 -27.67 0.50
C PHE A 365 -9.22 -28.20 1.44
N ALA A 366 -9.60 -27.38 2.42
CA ALA A 366 -10.49 -27.79 3.48
C ALA A 366 -11.30 -26.62 4.04
N GLN A 367 -12.38 -26.93 4.74
CA GLN A 367 -13.06 -25.94 5.58
C GLN A 367 -12.37 -25.83 6.95
N GLU A 368 -11.82 -26.93 7.43
CA GLU A 368 -11.20 -27.05 8.75
C GLU A 368 -10.00 -27.99 8.67
N PHE A 369 -8.90 -27.61 9.32
CA PHE A 369 -7.75 -28.47 9.54
C PHE A 369 -7.08 -28.14 10.87
N SER A 370 -6.36 -29.11 11.40
CA SER A 370 -5.57 -29.00 12.61
C SER A 370 -4.22 -29.67 12.43
N TRP A 371 -3.29 -29.43 13.34
CA TRP A 371 -1.99 -30.12 13.37
C TRP A 371 -1.64 -30.65 14.74
N ARG A 372 -1.01 -31.83 14.80
CA ARG A 372 -0.55 -32.46 16.05
C ARG A 372 0.96 -32.56 15.98
N SER A 373 1.67 -31.89 16.89
CA SER A 373 3.13 -31.83 16.97
C SER A 373 3.80 -30.81 16.03
N VAL A 374 4.35 -29.77 16.65
CA VAL A 374 5.33 -28.86 16.07
C VAL A 374 6.64 -29.24 16.78
N PRO A 375 7.65 -29.84 16.12
CA PRO A 375 8.92 -30.13 16.79
C PRO A 375 9.48 -28.86 17.42
N ASP A 376 9.97 -28.92 18.67
CA ASP A 376 10.60 -27.79 19.37
C ASP A 376 11.59 -27.09 18.42
N SER A 377 11.36 -25.81 18.08
CA SER A 377 12.03 -24.97 17.04
C SER A 377 11.35 -24.80 15.67
N SER A 378 10.21 -25.45 15.39
CA SER A 378 9.56 -25.33 14.08
C SER A 378 8.72 -24.05 14.00
N SER A 379 9.19 -23.07 13.22
CA SER A 379 8.40 -21.91 12.81
C SER A 379 7.80 -22.14 11.43
N PHE A 380 6.55 -21.74 11.27
CA PHE A 380 5.87 -21.78 9.99
C PHE A 380 4.79 -20.70 9.91
N GLU A 381 4.38 -20.44 8.69
CA GLU A 381 3.33 -19.49 8.34
C GLU A 381 2.24 -20.23 7.59
N VAL A 382 1.00 -19.80 7.81
CA VAL A 382 -0.16 -20.26 7.04
C VAL A 382 -0.64 -19.10 6.19
N TYR A 383 -0.78 -19.37 4.89
CA TYR A 383 -1.33 -18.46 3.91
C TYR A 383 -2.70 -18.95 3.45
N LEU A 384 -3.68 -18.05 3.35
CA LEU A 384 -4.88 -18.25 2.55
C LEU A 384 -4.51 -18.03 1.08
N ILE A 385 -4.87 -18.98 0.22
CA ILE A 385 -4.59 -18.93 -1.21
C ILE A 385 -5.89 -18.70 -1.99
N ASP A 386 -5.89 -17.71 -2.87
CA ASP A 386 -6.98 -17.44 -3.81
C ASP A 386 -6.52 -17.75 -5.23
N GLU A 387 -6.95 -18.89 -5.75
CA GLU A 387 -6.57 -19.39 -7.08
C GLU A 387 -7.41 -18.80 -8.21
N ARG A 388 -8.39 -17.93 -7.90
CA ARG A 388 -9.22 -17.31 -8.93
C ARG A 388 -8.37 -16.41 -9.83
N PRO A 389 -8.52 -16.51 -11.17
CA PRO A 389 -7.70 -15.72 -12.11
C PRO A 389 -7.76 -14.21 -11.85
N GLU A 390 -8.95 -13.70 -11.49
CA GLU A 390 -9.23 -12.29 -11.25
C GLU A 390 -8.84 -11.84 -9.84
N ALA A 391 -8.45 -12.74 -8.93
CA ALA A 391 -8.03 -12.34 -7.60
C ALA A 391 -6.76 -11.49 -7.68
N ARG A 392 -6.87 -10.24 -7.22
CA ARG A 392 -5.76 -9.27 -7.16
C ARG A 392 -4.69 -9.74 -6.18
N VAL A 393 -5.13 -10.19 -5.00
CA VAL A 393 -4.27 -10.70 -3.94
C VAL A 393 -4.52 -12.18 -3.78
N ARG A 394 -3.54 -12.98 -4.19
CA ARG A 394 -3.66 -14.44 -4.25
C ARG A 394 -3.12 -15.15 -3.03
N GLU A 395 -2.29 -14.49 -2.24
CA GLU A 395 -1.65 -15.08 -1.06
C GLU A 395 -1.79 -14.10 0.09
N ILE A 396 -2.41 -14.53 1.18
CA ILE A 396 -2.66 -13.68 2.36
C ILE A 396 -2.19 -14.44 3.59
N LEU A 397 -1.21 -13.89 4.30
CA LEU A 397 -0.75 -14.44 5.58
C LEU A 397 -1.89 -14.38 6.60
N ILE A 398 -2.25 -15.52 7.21
CA ILE A 398 -3.34 -15.61 8.20
C ILE A 398 -2.90 -16.18 9.55
N TYR A 399 -1.71 -16.79 9.63
CA TYR A 399 -1.19 -17.29 10.89
C TYR A 399 0.34 -17.43 10.83
N THR A 400 0.98 -17.23 11.97
CA THR A 400 2.41 -17.41 12.15
C THR A 400 2.60 -18.15 13.46
N GLU A 401 3.18 -19.34 13.37
CA GLU A 401 3.68 -20.06 14.52
C GLU A 401 5.07 -19.51 14.85
N ASN A 402 5.19 -18.86 16.00
CA ASN A 402 6.47 -18.40 16.51
C ASN A 402 6.82 -19.26 17.72
N VAL A 403 7.93 -20.00 17.64
CA VAL A 403 8.52 -20.56 18.85
C VAL A 403 9.03 -19.38 19.66
N VAL A 404 8.39 -19.14 20.81
CA VAL A 404 8.95 -18.25 21.83
C VAL A 404 10.24 -18.92 22.28
N ILE A 405 11.39 -18.40 21.82
CA ILE A 405 12.72 -18.77 22.33
C ILE A 405 12.92 -18.07 23.67
#